data_AF-A0A2N2D5N2-F1
#
_entry.id   AF-A0A2N2D5N2-F1
#
_cell.length_a   1.000
_cell.length_b   1.000
_cell.length_c   1.000
_cell.angle_alpha   90.00
_cell.angle_beta   90.00
_cell.angle_gamma   90.00
#
_symmetry.space_group_name_H-M   'P 1'
#
loop_
_entity.id
_entity.type
_entity.pdbx_description
1 polymer ?
#
loop_
_entity_poly.entity_id
_entity_poly.type
_entity_poly.pdbx_seq_one_letter_code
_entity_poly.pdbx_strand_id
1 'polypeptide(L)'
;MFKFRGGQLLLIIGLIIFGLIIALMFGYRQYLKTDKVYPIKQTVNIGDIQVVIDEIRLHPRFLLGAPFNRELIAMGRVIDNSGDSKLTYELHEVITVYFKDSRPEKGMGFSQNQPQYLSFWTNKNYDGNKSLQLIVQNKINNTKIPLNIDLDNFKHDHETKEG
;
A
#
# COMPACT_ATOMS: atom_id res chain seq x y z
N MET A 1 29.01 -48.62 8.96
CA MET A 1 28.17 -48.90 7.76
C MET A 1 26.71 -48.88 8.20
N PHE A 2 25.99 -47.75 8.05
CA PHE A 2 24.62 -47.62 8.53
C PHE A 2 23.64 -48.22 7.51
N LYS A 3 23.08 -49.40 7.82
CA LYS A 3 21.96 -49.99 7.06
C LYS A 3 20.66 -49.30 7.48
N PHE A 4 20.28 -48.22 6.81
CA PHE A 4 18.96 -47.62 7.00
C PHE A 4 17.89 -48.57 6.45
N ARG A 5 16.99 -49.04 7.31
CA ARG A 5 15.76 -49.73 6.87
C ARG A 5 14.88 -48.69 6.17
N GLY A 6 14.24 -49.02 5.05
CA GLY A 6 13.48 -48.06 4.22
C GLY A 6 12.48 -47.18 4.99
N GLY A 7 11.92 -47.66 6.11
CA GLY A 7 11.06 -46.87 7.00
C GLY A 7 11.76 -45.75 7.77
N GLN A 8 13.04 -45.90 8.12
CA GLN A 8 13.82 -44.85 8.80
C GLN A 8 14.17 -43.69 7.86
N LEU A 9 14.42 -43.98 6.58
CA LEU A 9 14.69 -42.96 5.56
C LEU A 9 13.45 -42.09 5.30
N LEU A 10 12.27 -42.71 5.18
CA LEU A 10 11.00 -42.00 5.00
C LEU A 10 10.67 -41.09 6.20
N LEU A 11 10.97 -41.55 7.43
CA LEU A 11 10.74 -40.76 8.63
C LEU A 11 11.64 -39.51 8.67
N ILE A 12 12.92 -39.65 8.29
CA ILE A 12 13.85 -38.52 8.19
C ILE A 12 13.36 -37.51 7.13
N ILE A 13 12.97 -37.98 5.94
CA ILE A 13 12.44 -37.11 4.88
C ILE A 13 11.17 -36.39 5.36
N GLY A 14 10.27 -37.10 6.04
CA GLY A 14 9.06 -36.52 6.62
C GLY A 14 9.36 -35.41 7.63
N LEU A 15 10.34 -35.63 8.52
CA LEU A 15 10.76 -34.61 9.49
C LEU A 15 11.41 -33.39 8.81
N ILE A 16 12.19 -33.58 7.75
CA ILE A 16 12.79 -32.46 6.99
C ILE A 16 11.70 -31.63 6.33
N ILE A 17 10.75 -32.27 5.65
CA ILE A 17 9.63 -31.58 4.99
C ILE A 17 8.79 -30.83 6.04
N PHE A 18 8.47 -31.48 7.15
CA PHE A 18 7.71 -30.87 8.24
C PHE A 18 8.44 -29.66 8.84
N GLY A 19 9.75 -29.78 9.08
CA GLY A 19 10.59 -28.67 9.54
C GLY A 19 10.62 -27.50 8.55
N LEU A 20 10.71 -27.78 7.24
CA LEU A 20 10.66 -26.76 6.20
C LEU A 20 9.29 -26.05 6.16
N ILE A 21 8.19 -26.78 6.30
CA ILE A 21 6.84 -26.21 6.36
C ILE A 21 6.72 -25.26 7.56
N ILE A 22 7.16 -25.69 8.75
CA ILE A 22 7.15 -24.85 9.95
C ILE A 22 8.00 -23.59 9.75
N ALA A 23 9.22 -23.74 9.23
CA ALA A 23 10.12 -22.61 8.97
C ALA A 23 9.50 -21.59 8.00
N LEU A 24 8.85 -22.07 6.93
CA LEU A 24 8.14 -21.22 5.99
C LEU A 24 6.94 -20.51 6.64
N MET A 25 6.15 -21.23 7.45
CA MET A 25 5.03 -20.63 8.19
C MET A 25 5.49 -19.55 9.17
N PHE A 26 6.57 -19.79 9.91
CA PHE A 26 7.14 -18.79 10.81
C PHE A 26 7.73 -17.59 10.05
N GLY A 27 8.51 -17.84 9.01
CA GLY A 27 9.06 -16.78 8.15
C GLY A 27 7.96 -15.92 7.52
N TYR A 28 6.90 -16.54 7.02
CA TYR A 28 5.74 -15.84 6.48
C TYR A 28 4.98 -15.04 7.54
N ARG A 29 4.77 -15.61 8.74
CA ARG A 29 4.11 -14.90 9.84
C ARG A 29 4.90 -13.67 10.28
N GLN A 30 6.24 -13.75 10.30
CA GLN A 30 7.09 -12.60 10.59
C GLN A 30 7.05 -11.58 9.45
N TYR A 31 7.07 -12.04 8.20
CA TYR A 31 6.96 -11.19 7.02
C TYR A 31 5.67 -10.37 7.02
N LEU A 32 4.53 -10.98 7.37
CA LEU A 32 3.24 -10.28 7.49
C LEU A 32 3.23 -9.19 8.57
N LYS A 33 4.09 -9.29 9.59
CA LYS A 33 4.24 -8.25 10.62
C LYS A 33 5.10 -7.06 10.18
N THR A 34 5.70 -7.11 8.99
CA THR A 34 6.58 -6.03 8.49
C THR A 34 5.84 -4.90 7.78
N ASP A 35 4.53 -4.77 8.01
CA ASP A 35 3.78 -3.62 7.52
C ASP A 35 4.37 -2.32 8.10
N LYS A 36 4.62 -1.35 7.23
CA LYS A 36 5.18 -0.05 7.63
C LYS A 36 4.26 1.06 7.15
N VAL A 37 3.93 1.98 8.03
CA VAL A 37 3.10 3.14 7.72
C VAL A 37 3.97 4.39 7.76
N TYR A 38 3.91 5.18 6.70
CA TYR A 38 4.59 6.46 6.55
C TYR A 38 3.53 7.57 6.55
N PRO A 39 3.40 8.37 7.62
CA PRO A 39 2.43 9.46 7.68
C PRO A 39 2.92 10.62 6.81
N ILE A 40 2.22 10.89 5.70
CA ILE A 40 2.66 11.90 4.71
C ILE A 40 1.99 13.26 4.97
N LYS A 41 0.66 13.25 5.19
CA LYS A 41 -0.19 14.44 5.38
C LYS A 41 0.08 15.58 4.38
N GLN A 42 0.24 15.24 3.10
CA GLN A 42 0.40 16.24 2.04
C GLN A 42 -0.95 16.60 1.44
N THR A 43 -1.14 17.88 1.14
CA THR A 43 -2.40 18.40 0.61
C THR A 43 -2.19 19.08 -0.73
N VAL A 44 -3.07 18.78 -1.68
CA VAL A 44 -3.14 19.40 -3.00
C VAL A 44 -4.51 20.04 -3.16
N ASN A 45 -4.54 21.32 -3.50
CA ASN A 45 -5.78 22.04 -3.77
C ASN A 45 -5.98 22.19 -5.28
N ILE A 46 -7.19 21.90 -5.74
CA ILE A 46 -7.60 21.91 -7.15
C ILE A 46 -8.95 22.63 -7.23
N GLY A 47 -8.93 23.96 -7.36
CA GLY A 47 -10.15 24.76 -7.20
C GLY A 47 -10.74 24.54 -5.81
N ASP A 48 -12.01 24.17 -5.75
CA ASP A 48 -12.74 23.88 -4.52
C ASP A 48 -12.50 22.45 -3.98
N ILE A 49 -11.79 21.61 -4.74
CA ILE A 49 -11.48 20.23 -4.32
C ILE A 49 -10.13 20.19 -3.61
N GLN A 50 -10.09 19.57 -2.45
CA GLN A 50 -8.87 19.31 -1.70
C GLN A 50 -8.57 17.80 -1.70
N VAL A 51 -7.38 17.43 -2.15
CA VAL A 51 -6.86 16.06 -2.12
C VAL A 51 -5.80 15.97 -1.03
N VAL A 52 -6.06 15.16 -0.01
CA VAL A 52 -5.15 14.91 1.11
C VAL A 52 -4.56 13.52 0.96
N ILE A 53 -3.24 13.41 0.86
CA ILE A 53 -2.49 12.16 0.99
C ILE A 53 -2.17 11.97 2.48
N ASP A 54 -2.92 11.12 3.16
CA ASP A 54 -2.76 10.92 4.60
C ASP A 54 -1.50 10.10 4.89
N GLU A 55 -1.31 8.98 4.18
CA GLU A 55 -0.24 8.03 4.46
C GLU A 55 0.15 7.18 3.24
N ILE A 56 1.35 6.61 3.29
CA ILE A 56 1.77 5.51 2.42
C ILE A 56 2.05 4.30 3.31
N ARG A 57 1.49 3.15 2.97
CA ARG A 57 1.76 1.87 3.61
C ARG A 57 2.62 0.99 2.73
N LEU A 58 3.61 0.32 3.31
CA LEU A 58 4.36 -0.76 2.69
C LEU A 58 3.81 -2.08 3.22
N HIS A 59 2.84 -2.62 2.51
CA HIS A 59 2.07 -3.78 2.93
C HIS A 59 2.66 -5.08 2.35
N PRO A 60 2.89 -6.12 3.16
CA PRO A 60 3.29 -7.43 2.66
C PRO A 60 2.12 -8.10 1.91
N ARG A 61 2.36 -8.56 0.68
CA ARG A 61 1.36 -9.23 -0.15
C ARG A 61 1.79 -10.66 -0.47
N PHE A 62 0.93 -11.62 -0.19
CA PHE A 62 1.17 -13.01 -0.56
C PHE A 62 0.73 -13.28 -1.99
N LEU A 63 1.67 -13.74 -2.81
CA LEU A 63 1.42 -14.26 -4.14
C LEU A 63 2.05 -15.65 -4.24
N LEU A 64 1.30 -16.64 -4.74
CA LEU A 64 1.74 -18.04 -4.82
C LEU A 64 3.08 -18.21 -5.57
N GLY A 65 3.39 -17.35 -6.55
CA GLY A 65 4.66 -17.35 -7.29
C GLY A 65 5.73 -16.37 -6.78
N ALA A 66 5.41 -15.55 -5.79
CA ALA A 66 6.30 -14.55 -5.20
C ALA A 66 5.90 -14.33 -3.72
N PRO A 67 6.23 -15.27 -2.82
CA PRO A 67 5.70 -15.29 -1.46
C PRO A 67 6.17 -14.11 -0.59
N PHE A 68 7.23 -13.42 -1.02
CA PHE A 68 7.80 -12.25 -0.35
C PHE A 68 7.69 -10.99 -1.22
N ASN A 69 6.50 -10.71 -1.76
CA ASN A 69 6.24 -9.48 -2.51
C ASN A 69 5.64 -8.39 -1.62
N ARG A 70 6.06 -7.15 -1.82
CA ARG A 70 5.54 -5.99 -1.08
C ARG A 70 4.78 -5.07 -2.01
N GLU A 71 3.77 -4.42 -1.48
CA GLU A 71 2.94 -3.45 -2.17
C GLU A 71 3.01 -2.12 -1.43
N LEU A 72 3.20 -1.03 -2.17
CA LEU A 72 2.99 0.31 -1.66
C LEU A 72 1.54 0.68 -1.87
N ILE A 73 0.88 1.17 -0.82
CA ILE A 73 -0.50 1.62 -0.83
C ILE A 73 -0.50 3.07 -0.36
N ALA A 74 -0.80 4.02 -1.25
CA ALA A 74 -1.07 5.40 -0.86
C ALA A 74 -2.55 5.54 -0.48
N MET A 75 -2.82 6.10 0.69
CA MET A 75 -4.16 6.30 1.21
C MET A 75 -4.39 7.78 1.51
N GLY A 76 -5.62 8.22 1.33
CA GLY A 76 -5.96 9.62 1.51
C GLY A 76 -7.44 9.90 1.38
N ARG A 77 -7.77 11.17 1.26
CA ARG A 77 -9.15 11.67 1.14
C ARG A 77 -9.26 12.75 0.08
N VAL A 78 -10.40 12.79 -0.59
CA VAL A 78 -10.82 13.87 -1.48
C VAL A 78 -12.00 14.58 -0.81
N ILE A 79 -11.84 15.88 -0.58
CA ILE A 79 -12.79 16.74 0.13
C ILE A 79 -13.30 17.77 -0.88
N ASP A 80 -14.61 17.92 -0.95
CA ASP A 80 -15.25 18.97 -1.73
C ASP A 80 -15.61 20.15 -0.82
N ASN A 81 -15.01 21.31 -1.07
CA ASN A 81 -15.26 22.53 -0.31
C ASN A 81 -16.23 23.49 -1.03
N SER A 82 -16.83 23.10 -2.14
CA SER A 82 -17.73 23.97 -2.93
C SER A 82 -19.05 24.31 -2.22
N GLY A 83 -19.39 23.59 -1.14
CA GLY A 83 -20.63 23.77 -0.38
C GLY A 83 -21.86 23.11 -1.03
N ASP A 84 -21.77 22.71 -2.30
CA ASP A 84 -22.77 21.93 -3.02
C ASP A 84 -22.44 20.43 -2.91
N SER A 85 -23.04 19.75 -1.94
CA SER A 85 -22.82 18.31 -1.66
C SER A 85 -23.14 17.34 -2.81
N LYS A 86 -23.59 17.85 -3.96
CA LYS A 86 -23.83 17.08 -5.20
C LYS A 86 -22.53 16.50 -5.77
N LEU A 87 -21.41 17.21 -5.64
CA LEU A 87 -20.16 16.78 -6.27
C LEU A 87 -19.42 15.69 -5.48
N THR A 88 -19.71 15.50 -4.18
CA THR A 88 -19.03 14.51 -3.35
C THR A 88 -19.09 13.09 -3.92
N TYR A 89 -20.21 12.71 -4.54
CA TYR A 89 -20.37 11.38 -5.14
C TYR A 89 -19.65 11.24 -6.48
N GLU A 90 -19.44 12.32 -7.23
CA GLU A 90 -18.77 12.32 -8.54
C GLU A 90 -17.26 12.58 -8.44
N LEU A 91 -16.75 12.90 -7.25
CA LEU A 91 -15.31 13.13 -7.01
C LEU A 91 -14.43 11.97 -7.49
N HIS A 92 -14.94 10.73 -7.46
CA HIS A 92 -14.21 9.56 -7.96
C HIS A 92 -14.08 9.53 -9.50
N GLU A 93 -15.00 10.19 -10.21
CA GLU A 93 -14.95 10.36 -11.66
C GLU A 93 -14.05 11.52 -12.07
N VAL A 94 -13.92 12.53 -11.21
CA VAL A 94 -13.19 13.79 -11.47
C VAL A 94 -11.72 13.71 -11.08
N ILE A 95 -11.41 13.14 -9.91
CA ILE A 95 -10.06 13.07 -9.36
C ILE A 95 -9.52 11.66 -9.48
N THR A 96 -8.26 11.52 -9.86
CA THR A 96 -7.55 10.24 -9.83
C THR A 96 -6.15 10.44 -9.27
N VAL A 97 -5.80 9.64 -8.26
CA VAL A 97 -4.47 9.62 -7.64
C VAL A 97 -3.83 8.28 -7.97
N TYR A 98 -2.63 8.29 -8.54
CA TYR A 98 -1.92 7.08 -8.93
C TYR A 98 -0.40 7.28 -8.83
N PHE A 99 0.35 6.20 -8.63
CA PHE A 99 1.81 6.25 -8.77
C PHE A 99 2.18 6.41 -10.24
N LYS A 100 3.18 7.25 -10.56
CA LYS A 100 3.56 7.57 -11.95
C LYS A 100 3.80 6.35 -12.84
N ASP A 101 4.45 5.33 -12.30
CA ASP A 101 4.79 4.11 -13.04
C ASP A 101 3.65 3.07 -13.03
N SER A 102 2.48 3.46 -12.54
CA SER A 102 1.27 2.63 -12.45
C SER A 102 0.22 3.10 -13.45
N ARG A 103 -0.62 2.17 -13.91
CA ARG A 103 -1.70 2.51 -14.83
C ARG A 103 -2.80 3.27 -14.06
N PRO A 104 -3.16 4.51 -14.48
CA PRO A 104 -4.14 5.33 -13.77
C PRO A 104 -5.54 4.71 -13.72
N GLU A 105 -5.89 3.86 -14.69
CA GLU A 105 -7.25 3.35 -14.90
C GLU A 105 -7.60 2.09 -14.08
N LYS A 106 -6.66 1.50 -13.34
CA LYS A 106 -6.88 0.23 -12.61
C LYS A 106 -6.45 0.24 -11.15
N GLY A 107 -5.99 1.39 -10.66
CA GLY A 107 -5.21 1.44 -9.43
C GLY A 107 -5.86 2.15 -8.27
N MET A 108 -7.07 2.71 -8.39
CA MET A 108 -7.67 3.53 -7.33
C MET A 108 -9.02 2.96 -6.90
N GLY A 109 -9.18 2.72 -5.60
CA GLY A 109 -10.47 2.45 -4.99
C GLY A 109 -10.93 3.64 -4.18
N PHE A 110 -12.25 3.82 -4.10
CA PHE A 110 -12.88 4.84 -3.28
C PHE A 110 -13.82 4.20 -2.27
N SER A 111 -13.93 4.80 -1.10
CA SER A 111 -14.90 4.43 -0.09
C SER A 111 -15.43 5.69 0.58
N GLN A 112 -16.74 5.81 0.65
CA GLN A 112 -17.40 6.89 1.35
C GLN A 112 -17.59 6.51 2.81
N ASN A 113 -16.66 6.97 3.66
CA ASN A 113 -16.77 6.75 5.11
C ASN A 113 -17.61 7.83 5.79
N GLN A 114 -17.73 9.01 5.17
CA GLN A 114 -18.47 10.16 5.70
C GLN A 114 -19.11 10.96 4.55
N PRO A 115 -20.22 11.67 4.79
CA PRO A 115 -20.91 12.44 3.74
C PRO A 115 -20.09 13.61 3.16
N GLN A 116 -19.00 14.00 3.82
CA GLN A 116 -18.21 15.19 3.54
C GLN A 116 -16.88 14.91 2.79
N TYR A 117 -16.46 13.65 2.65
CA TYR A 117 -15.27 13.30 1.88
C TYR A 117 -15.30 11.85 1.38
N LEU A 118 -14.59 11.59 0.28
CA LEU A 118 -14.29 10.24 -0.19
C LEU A 118 -12.90 9.82 0.25
N SER A 119 -12.78 8.70 0.96
CA SER A 119 -11.48 8.06 1.17
C SER A 119 -11.05 7.38 -0.12
N PHE A 120 -9.75 7.38 -0.41
CA PHE A 120 -9.20 6.63 -1.52
C PHE A 120 -7.99 5.81 -1.11
N TRP A 121 -7.70 4.78 -1.90
CA TRP A 121 -6.43 4.07 -1.86
C TRP A 121 -5.94 3.82 -3.28
N THR A 122 -4.63 3.89 -3.49
CA THR A 122 -3.98 3.42 -4.72
C THR A 122 -2.75 2.59 -4.41
N ASN A 123 -2.49 1.58 -5.22
CA ASN A 123 -1.42 0.60 -4.96
C ASN A 123 -0.48 0.39 -6.13
N LYS A 124 0.79 0.10 -5.83
CA LYS A 124 1.78 -0.42 -6.77
C LYS A 124 2.68 -1.47 -6.12
N ASN A 125 3.22 -2.40 -6.91
CA ASN A 125 4.27 -3.28 -6.41
C ASN A 125 5.49 -2.44 -5.95
N TYR A 126 6.07 -2.83 -4.82
CA TYR A 126 7.26 -2.19 -4.30
C TYR A 126 8.49 -2.66 -5.06
N ASP A 127 9.17 -1.70 -5.69
CA ASP A 127 10.38 -1.90 -6.51
C ASP A 127 11.68 -1.77 -5.70
N GLY A 128 11.59 -1.52 -4.38
CA GLY A 128 12.73 -1.25 -3.51
C GLY A 128 13.14 0.22 -3.46
N ASN A 129 12.57 1.09 -4.29
CA ASN A 129 12.86 2.52 -4.27
C ASN A 129 12.06 3.22 -3.17
N LYS A 130 12.71 4.15 -2.47
CA LYS A 130 12.09 4.93 -1.39
C LYS A 130 11.58 6.30 -1.84
N SER A 131 12.09 6.80 -2.97
CA SER A 131 11.56 7.99 -3.61
C SER A 131 10.46 7.58 -4.57
N LEU A 132 9.26 8.10 -4.35
CA LEU A 132 8.04 7.75 -5.05
C LEU A 132 7.45 9.02 -5.67
N GLN A 133 6.77 8.88 -6.81
CA GLN A 133 6.00 9.97 -7.39
C GLN A 133 4.54 9.55 -7.48
N LEU A 134 3.67 10.26 -6.75
CA LEU A 134 2.23 10.22 -6.95
C LEU A 134 1.84 11.31 -7.96
N ILE A 135 0.79 11.05 -8.73
CA ILE A 135 0.20 12.01 -9.66
C ILE A 135 -1.24 12.19 -9.22
N VAL A 136 -1.60 13.43 -8.89
CA VAL A 136 -2.99 13.84 -8.70
C VAL A 136 -3.47 14.40 -10.03
N GLN A 137 -4.40 13.71 -10.67
CA GLN A 137 -4.98 14.10 -11.95
C GLN A 137 -6.40 14.62 -11.74
N ASN A 138 -6.64 15.84 -12.23
CA ASN A 138 -7.97 16.38 -12.41
C ASN A 138 -8.43 16.11 -13.85
N LYS A 139 -9.52 15.36 -14.01
CA LYS A 139 -10.07 14.98 -15.31
C LYS A 139 -10.92 16.08 -15.96
N ILE A 140 -11.44 17.06 -15.22
CA ILE A 140 -12.24 18.16 -15.78
C ILE A 140 -11.40 19.03 -16.72
N ASN A 141 -10.19 19.39 -16.29
CA ASN A 141 -9.28 20.26 -17.05
C ASN A 141 -8.00 19.52 -17.50
N ASN A 142 -7.96 18.20 -17.32
CA ASN A 142 -6.83 17.33 -17.64
C ASN A 142 -5.49 17.75 -17.00
N THR A 143 -5.54 18.43 -15.84
CA THR A 143 -4.33 18.86 -15.11
C THR A 143 -3.73 17.68 -14.34
N LYS A 144 -2.40 17.59 -14.34
CA LYS A 144 -1.64 16.59 -13.59
C LYS A 144 -0.66 17.27 -12.65
N ILE A 145 -0.79 17.01 -11.36
CA ILE A 145 0.05 17.58 -10.31
C ILE A 145 0.95 16.45 -9.77
N PRO A 146 2.25 16.46 -10.07
CA PRO A 146 3.18 15.48 -9.52
C PRO A 146 3.49 15.81 -8.05
N LEU A 147 3.49 14.78 -7.21
CA LEU A 147 3.88 14.81 -5.81
C LEU A 147 5.08 13.89 -5.61
N ASN A 148 6.22 14.47 -5.28
CA ASN A 148 7.43 13.73 -4.93
C ASN A 148 7.39 13.40 -3.44
N ILE A 149 7.44 12.11 -3.12
CA ILE A 149 7.41 11.62 -1.76
C ILE A 149 8.67 10.81 -1.53
N ASP A 150 9.52 11.28 -0.63
CA ASP A 150 10.65 10.50 -0.14
C ASP A 150 10.27 9.88 1.21
N LEU A 151 10.14 8.54 1.24
CA LEU A 151 9.77 7.82 2.45
C LEU A 151 10.79 7.98 3.58
N ASP A 152 12.06 8.28 3.28
CA ASP A 152 13.07 8.51 4.32
C ASP A 152 12.75 9.73 5.19
N ASN A 153 12.05 10.73 4.64
CA ASN A 153 11.65 11.95 5.37
C ASN A 153 10.58 11.69 6.44
N PHE A 154 9.87 10.56 6.36
CA PHE A 154 8.70 10.26 7.21
C PHE A 154 8.96 9.08 8.15
N LYS A 155 10.22 8.63 8.26
CA LYS A 155 10.62 7.50 9.10
C LYS A 155 10.60 7.78 10.60
N HIS A 156 10.56 9.04 11.02
CA HIS A 156 10.88 9.43 12.40
C HIS A 156 9.69 9.59 13.35
N ASP A 157 8.44 9.41 12.90
CA ASP A 157 7.28 9.73 13.74
C ASP A 157 6.75 8.58 14.62
N HIS A 158 7.45 7.43 14.67
CA HIS A 158 7.01 6.27 15.47
C HIS A 158 7.94 5.84 16.62
N GLU A 159 9.07 6.52 16.87
CA GLU A 159 9.96 6.18 18.00
C GLU A 159 9.67 6.94 19.31
N THR A 160 8.74 7.89 19.34
CA THR A 160 8.31 8.54 20.58
C THR A 160 6.89 8.15 20.94
N LYS A 161 6.75 7.08 21.74
CA LYS A 161 5.75 6.89 22.82
C LYS A 161 5.80 5.46 23.39
N GLU A 162 6.92 5.08 23.98
CA GLU A 162 6.93 4.17 25.13
C GLU A 162 7.92 4.76 26.15
N GLY A 163 7.38 5.53 27.07
CA GLY A 163 8.00 5.95 28.32
C GLY A 163 7.13 5.47 29.48
#